data_AF-A0A7S0LEL0-F1
#
_entry.id   AF-A0A7S0LEL0-F1
#
_cell.length_a   1.000
_cell.length_b   1.000
_cell.length_c   1.000
_cell.angle_alpha   90.00
_cell.angle_beta   90.00
_cell.angle_gamma   90.00
#
_symmetry.space_group_name_H-M   'P 1'
#
loop_
_entity.id
_entity.type
_entity.pdbx_description
1 polymer ?
#
loop_
_entity_poly.entity_id
_entity_poly.type
_entity_poly.pdbx_seq_one_letter_code
_entity_poly.pdbx_strand_id
1 'polypeptide(L)'
;VTPDSGDGFEPMHLAMTRSIGDYYMQRFGISWRPEVISVDLDEVTSELEHPTLIVASDGIWDLWEHDKAFQAIISPATDDGQSLKTAQDFFDTSLQLGDETFGDTADNMTGIIIYLNPPSRAQEPGASVSVNCSPRSSGGSNELPASCFSV
;
A
#
# COMPACT_ATOMS: atom_id res chain seq x y z
N VAL A 1 4.65 -35.44 -26.78
CA VAL A 1 5.29 -34.99 -28.04
C VAL A 1 6.70 -34.58 -27.67
N THR A 2 7.70 -35.39 -28.03
CA THR A 2 9.11 -35.01 -27.92
C THR A 2 9.47 -34.18 -29.16
N PRO A 3 10.17 -33.03 -29.02
CA PRO A 3 10.46 -32.17 -30.16
C PRO A 3 11.80 -32.60 -30.78
N ASP A 4 11.76 -33.56 -31.70
CA ASP A 4 12.87 -33.86 -32.62
C ASP A 4 12.53 -33.39 -34.04
N SER A 5 11.90 -32.22 -34.16
CA SER A 5 11.59 -31.58 -35.44
C SER A 5 12.28 -30.22 -35.44
N GLY A 6 13.21 -30.02 -36.36
CA GLY A 6 14.16 -28.90 -36.45
C GLY A 6 13.57 -27.50 -36.66
N ASP A 7 12.33 -27.28 -36.24
CA ASP A 7 11.75 -25.96 -36.02
C ASP A 7 11.94 -25.69 -34.52
N GLY A 8 13.09 -25.10 -34.17
CA GLY A 8 13.52 -24.90 -32.80
C GLY A 8 12.38 -24.35 -31.94
N PHE A 9 11.98 -25.12 -30.93
CA PHE A 9 11.19 -24.57 -29.83
C PHE A 9 12.08 -23.52 -29.16
N GLU A 10 11.75 -22.25 -29.37
CA GLU A 10 12.25 -21.16 -28.52
C GLU A 10 12.04 -21.59 -27.06
N PRO A 11 13.10 -21.65 -26.23
CA PRO A 11 12.95 -22.07 -24.85
C PRO A 11 11.94 -21.15 -24.17
N MET A 12 10.97 -21.73 -23.46
CA MET A 12 10.03 -20.95 -22.67
C MET A 12 10.80 -20.35 -21.48
N HIS A 13 10.99 -19.04 -21.51
CA HIS A 13 11.68 -18.30 -20.46
C HIS A 13 10.65 -17.63 -19.54
N LEU A 14 10.75 -17.92 -18.24
CA LEU A 14 9.90 -17.32 -17.21
C LEU A 14 10.83 -16.65 -16.18
N ALA A 15 10.62 -15.36 -15.94
CA ALA A 15 11.41 -14.57 -14.99
C ALA A 15 10.92 -14.70 -13.53
N MET A 16 9.92 -15.55 -13.27
CA MET A 16 9.27 -15.71 -11.98
C MET A 16 9.23 -17.18 -11.55
N THR A 17 9.23 -17.43 -10.24
CA THR A 17 9.14 -18.79 -9.66
C THR A 17 7.68 -19.22 -9.41
N ARG A 18 6.74 -18.30 -9.62
CA ARG A 18 5.31 -18.55 -9.45
C ARG A 18 4.52 -17.96 -10.61
N SER A 19 3.62 -18.75 -11.19
CA SER A 19 2.73 -18.30 -12.26
C SER A 19 1.48 -19.19 -12.34
N ILE A 20 0.38 -18.62 -12.86
CA ILE A 20 -0.84 -19.36 -13.19
C ILE A 20 -0.75 -19.78 -14.65
N GLY A 21 -1.06 -21.04 -14.94
CA GLY A 21 -0.87 -21.60 -16.29
C GLY A 21 0.41 -22.43 -16.35
N ASP A 22 1.36 -22.06 -17.22
CA ASP A 22 2.71 -22.65 -17.40
C ASP A 22 2.86 -24.14 -17.01
N TYR A 23 1.93 -24.98 -17.47
CA TYR A 23 1.79 -26.36 -16.99
C TYR A 23 3.04 -27.22 -17.22
N TYR A 24 3.83 -26.88 -18.24
CA TYR A 24 5.10 -27.53 -18.50
C TYR A 24 6.12 -27.19 -17.40
N MET A 25 6.28 -25.90 -17.07
CA MET A 25 7.27 -25.42 -16.10
C MET A 25 6.90 -25.78 -14.66
N GLN A 26 5.61 -25.99 -14.37
CA GLN A 26 5.16 -26.49 -13.06
C GLN A 26 5.76 -27.86 -12.69
N ARG A 27 6.15 -28.67 -13.68
CA ARG A 27 6.86 -29.96 -13.44
C ARG A 27 8.30 -29.76 -12.95
N PHE A 28 8.84 -28.56 -13.08
CA PHE A 28 10.21 -28.21 -12.75
C PHE A 28 10.31 -27.24 -11.56
N GLY A 29 9.24 -27.11 -10.77
CA GLY A 29 9.26 -26.37 -9.51
C GLY A 29 8.56 -25.01 -9.52
N ILE A 30 8.01 -24.57 -10.66
CA ILE A 30 7.15 -23.38 -10.69
C ILE A 30 5.82 -23.68 -9.97
N SER A 31 5.39 -22.77 -9.09
CA SER A 31 4.17 -22.92 -8.29
C SER A 31 3.10 -21.92 -8.69
N TRP A 32 1.84 -22.34 -8.79
CA TRP A 32 0.70 -21.43 -8.97
C TRP A 32 0.11 -20.93 -7.65
N ARG A 33 0.57 -21.45 -6.51
CA ARG A 33 0.01 -21.11 -5.20
C ARG A 33 0.38 -19.67 -4.82
N PRO A 34 -0.60 -18.81 -4.50
CA PRO A 34 -0.33 -17.44 -4.11
C PRO A 34 0.24 -17.37 -2.69
N GLU A 35 0.89 -16.24 -2.40
CA GLU A 35 1.12 -15.80 -1.04
C GLU A 35 -0.08 -14.99 -0.56
N VAL A 36 -0.54 -15.23 0.66
CA VAL A 36 -1.67 -14.50 1.24
C VAL A 36 -1.17 -13.77 2.47
N ILE A 37 -1.24 -12.44 2.42
CA ILE A 37 -0.89 -11.54 3.51
C ILE A 37 -2.17 -10.81 3.92
N SER A 38 -2.39 -10.65 5.22
CA SER A 38 -3.50 -9.89 5.79
C SER A 38 -2.91 -8.74 6.62
N VAL A 39 -3.46 -7.55 6.43
CA VAL A 39 -3.02 -6.33 7.11
C VAL A 39 -4.24 -5.72 7.78
N ASP A 40 -4.10 -5.33 9.05
CA ASP A 40 -5.13 -4.63 9.80
C ASP A 40 -5.11 -3.14 9.43
N LEU A 41 -6.20 -2.66 8.84
CA LEU A 41 -6.30 -1.25 8.46
C LEU A 41 -6.47 -0.34 9.69
N ASP A 42 -6.98 -0.83 10.82
CA ASP A 42 -7.09 -0.01 12.04
C ASP A 42 -5.69 0.34 12.58
N GLU A 43 -4.74 -0.60 12.51
CA GLU A 43 -3.35 -0.37 12.87
C GLU A 43 -2.69 0.61 11.89
N VAL A 44 -2.80 0.36 10.58
CA VAL A 44 -2.20 1.21 9.54
C VAL A 44 -2.73 2.66 9.61
N THR A 45 -4.03 2.82 9.84
CA THR A 45 -4.67 4.15 9.92
C THR A 45 -4.38 4.88 11.23
N SER A 46 -3.87 4.17 12.25
CA SER A 46 -3.37 4.79 13.48
C SER A 46 -1.99 5.43 13.31
N GLU A 47 -1.20 4.94 12.34
CA GLU A 47 0.15 5.42 12.04
C GLU A 47 0.20 6.37 10.85
N LEU A 48 -0.67 6.18 9.86
CA LEU A 48 -0.70 6.92 8.60
C LEU A 48 -1.96 7.79 8.48
N GLU A 49 -1.75 9.10 8.27
CA GLU A 49 -2.84 10.05 8.02
C GLU A 49 -3.54 9.80 6.66
N HIS A 50 -2.78 9.34 5.68
CA HIS A 50 -3.24 9.10 4.30
C HIS A 50 -2.80 7.71 3.80
N PRO A 51 -3.43 6.62 4.28
CA PRO A 51 -3.07 5.29 3.84
C PRO A 51 -3.32 5.13 2.34
N THR A 52 -2.29 4.73 1.62
CA THR A 52 -2.30 4.62 0.16
C THR A 52 -1.70 3.28 -0.25
N LEU A 53 -2.38 2.56 -1.13
CA LEU A 53 -1.93 1.28 -1.66
C LEU A 53 -1.66 1.38 -3.16
N ILE A 54 -0.48 0.95 -3.58
CA ILE A 54 -0.08 0.81 -4.98
C ILE A 54 -0.01 -0.67 -5.31
N VAL A 55 -0.74 -1.09 -6.34
CA VAL A 55 -0.65 -2.43 -6.91
C VAL A 55 -0.25 -2.26 -8.37
N ALA A 56 0.92 -2.74 -8.77
CA ALA A 56 1.39 -2.60 -10.14
C ALA A 56 2.17 -3.83 -10.62
N SER A 57 2.25 -4.00 -11.94
CA SER A 57 3.15 -4.96 -12.58
C SER A 57 4.62 -4.58 -12.36
N ASP A 58 5.51 -5.54 -12.55
CA ASP A 58 6.98 -5.37 -12.53
C ASP A 58 7.46 -4.25 -13.45
N GLY A 59 6.82 -4.04 -14.61
CA GLY A 59 7.14 -2.90 -15.48
C GLY A 59 7.15 -1.51 -14.79
N ILE A 60 6.38 -1.31 -13.69
CA ILE A 60 6.48 -0.09 -12.87
C ILE A 60 7.64 -0.18 -11.86
N TRP A 61 7.79 -1.33 -11.20
CA TRP A 61 8.77 -1.52 -10.12
C TRP A 61 10.21 -1.62 -10.63
N ASP A 62 10.41 -1.96 -11.88
CA ASP A 62 11.72 -1.93 -12.54
C ASP A 62 12.23 -0.49 -12.75
N LEU A 63 11.34 0.51 -12.71
CA LEU A 63 11.66 1.93 -12.95
C LEU A 63 11.80 2.75 -11.67
N TRP A 64 11.17 2.31 -10.57
CA TRP A 64 11.04 3.12 -9.36
C TRP A 64 11.57 2.42 -8.11
N GLU A 65 12.31 3.18 -7.30
CA GLU A 65 12.48 2.84 -5.89
C GLU A 65 11.16 3.04 -5.14
N HIS A 66 10.82 2.14 -4.20
CA HIS A 66 9.54 2.16 -3.49
C HIS A 66 9.20 3.51 -2.86
N ASP A 67 10.17 4.13 -2.17
CA ASP A 67 9.97 5.42 -1.50
C ASP A 67 9.69 6.54 -2.52
N LYS A 68 10.37 6.52 -3.67
CA LYS A 68 10.17 7.53 -4.73
C LYS A 68 8.80 7.36 -5.39
N ALA A 69 8.39 6.13 -5.66
CA ALA A 69 7.05 5.84 -6.18
C ALA A 69 5.98 6.36 -5.21
N PHE A 70 6.15 6.09 -3.91
CA PHE A 70 5.21 6.55 -2.89
C PHE A 70 5.15 8.08 -2.80
N GLN A 71 6.30 8.77 -2.81
CA GLN A 71 6.35 10.24 -2.81
C GLN A 71 5.73 10.86 -4.06
N ALA A 72 5.80 10.19 -5.21
CA ALA A 72 5.20 10.69 -6.45
C ALA A 72 3.67 10.65 -6.42
N ILE A 73 3.06 9.81 -5.58
CA ILE A 73 1.61 9.61 -5.56
C ILE A 73 0.92 10.12 -4.30
N ILE A 74 1.66 10.28 -3.19
CA ILE A 74 1.07 10.74 -1.94
C ILE A 74 0.52 12.15 -2.15
N SER A 75 -0.80 12.25 -2.12
CA SER A 75 -1.52 13.51 -2.26
C SER A 75 -2.19 13.85 -0.94
N PRO A 76 -2.14 15.11 -0.48
CA PRO A 76 -2.98 15.52 0.64
C PRO A 76 -4.45 15.33 0.27
N ALA A 77 -5.30 15.10 1.27
CA ALA A 77 -6.74 14.93 1.12
C ALA A 77 -7.42 16.23 0.68
N THR A 78 -7.24 16.63 -0.58
CA THR A 78 -7.91 17.80 -1.16
C THR A 78 -8.64 17.40 -2.43
N ASP A 79 -9.96 17.53 -2.37
CA ASP A 79 -11.01 17.56 -3.40
C ASP A 79 -10.96 16.62 -4.63
N ASP A 80 -12.17 16.28 -5.08
CA ASP A 80 -12.45 15.35 -6.18
C ASP A 80 -11.68 15.70 -7.47
N GLY A 81 -10.62 14.93 -7.74
CA GLY A 81 -9.89 14.95 -9.01
C GLY A 81 -8.37 15.10 -8.89
N GLN A 82 -7.85 15.64 -7.78
CA GLN A 82 -6.40 15.80 -7.62
C GLN A 82 -5.69 14.45 -7.57
N SER A 83 -6.25 13.48 -6.85
CA SER A 83 -5.72 12.12 -6.74
C SER A 83 -5.66 11.37 -8.08
N LEU A 84 -6.63 11.63 -8.97
CA LEU A 84 -6.64 11.05 -10.31
C LEU A 84 -5.55 11.67 -11.16
N LYS A 85 -5.39 13.00 -11.10
CA LYS A 85 -4.33 13.70 -11.81
C LYS A 85 -2.94 13.26 -11.34
N THR A 86 -2.70 13.20 -10.03
CA THR A 86 -1.42 12.72 -9.49
C THR A 86 -1.13 11.30 -9.96
N ALA A 87 -2.13 10.41 -9.96
CA ALA A 87 -1.97 9.06 -10.48
C ALA A 87 -1.64 9.05 -11.98
N GLN A 88 -2.32 9.89 -12.79
CA GLN A 88 -2.04 10.03 -14.22
C GLN A 88 -0.61 10.54 -14.46
N ASP A 89 -0.21 11.62 -13.78
CA ASP A 89 1.13 12.21 -13.89
C ASP A 89 2.21 11.17 -13.51
N PHE A 90 1.95 10.33 -12.51
CA PHE A 90 2.83 9.22 -12.13
C PHE A 90 2.98 8.16 -13.24
N PHE A 91 1.86 7.73 -13.86
CA PHE A 91 1.92 6.76 -14.95
C PHE A 91 2.52 7.34 -16.23
N ASP A 92 2.26 8.61 -16.55
CA ASP A 92 2.87 9.29 -17.70
C ASP A 92 4.38 9.42 -17.51
N THR A 93 4.83 9.79 -16.30
CA THR A 93 6.25 9.80 -15.94
C THR A 93 6.86 8.41 -16.04
N SER A 94 6.14 7.37 -15.61
CA SER A 94 6.61 5.98 -15.72
C SER A 94 6.75 5.53 -17.17
N LEU A 95 5.82 5.92 -18.05
CA LEU A 95 5.92 5.68 -19.50
C LEU A 95 7.17 6.33 -20.09
N GLN A 96 7.43 7.58 -19.73
CA GLN A 96 8.63 8.28 -20.19
C GLN A 96 9.91 7.60 -19.69
N LEU A 97 9.97 7.25 -18.40
CA LEU A 97 11.13 6.54 -17.83
C LEU A 97 11.34 5.17 -18.48
N GLY A 98 10.25 4.45 -18.79
CA GLY A 98 10.30 3.17 -19.51
C GLY A 98 10.92 3.30 -20.89
N ASP A 99 10.49 4.30 -21.67
CA ASP A 99 11.04 4.58 -22.99
C ASP A 99 12.52 5.01 -22.90
N GLU A 100 12.88 5.87 -21.95
CA GLU A 100 14.27 6.33 -21.76
C GLU A 100 15.22 5.20 -21.29
N THR A 101 14.72 4.26 -20.48
CA THR A 101 15.54 3.20 -19.86
C THR A 101 15.63 1.96 -20.74
N PHE A 102 14.52 1.56 -21.37
CA PHE A 102 14.39 0.27 -22.06
C PHE A 102 13.99 0.41 -23.54
N GLY A 103 13.53 1.58 -23.99
CA GLY A 103 13.10 1.83 -25.37
C GLY A 103 12.11 0.78 -25.88
N ASP A 104 12.41 0.18 -27.04
CA ASP A 104 11.58 -0.87 -27.67
C ASP A 104 11.44 -2.16 -26.84
N THR A 105 12.20 -2.30 -25.76
CA THR A 105 12.15 -3.44 -24.83
C THR A 105 11.46 -3.12 -23.51
N ALA A 106 10.83 -1.95 -23.39
CA ALA A 106 10.04 -1.58 -22.22
C ALA A 106 8.86 -2.55 -22.03
N ASP A 107 8.62 -2.96 -20.79
CA ASP A 107 7.55 -3.89 -20.45
C ASP A 107 6.17 -3.20 -20.42
N ASN A 108 5.11 -4.00 -20.43
CA ASN A 108 3.75 -3.54 -20.20
C ASN A 108 3.61 -3.02 -18.77
N MET A 109 3.14 -1.78 -18.65
CA MET A 109 2.88 -1.14 -17.37
C MET A 109 1.39 -1.15 -17.06
N THR A 110 1.03 -1.76 -15.94
CA THR A 110 -0.33 -1.71 -15.39
C THR A 110 -0.23 -1.43 -13.90
N GLY A 111 -1.01 -0.48 -13.41
CA GLY A 111 -1.07 -0.19 -11.99
C GLY A 111 -2.44 0.32 -11.54
N ILE A 112 -2.68 0.20 -10.24
CA ILE A 112 -3.86 0.62 -9.52
C ILE A 112 -3.38 1.35 -8.27
N ILE A 113 -3.83 2.59 -8.10
CA ILE A 113 -3.58 3.39 -6.90
C ILE A 113 -4.89 3.51 -6.13
N ILE A 114 -4.86 3.14 -4.85
CA ILE A 114 -6.01 3.13 -3.95
C ILE A 114 -5.71 4.07 -2.80
N TYR A 115 -6.47 5.15 -2.72
CA TYR A 115 -6.46 6.07 -1.59
C TYR A 115 -7.52 5.61 -0.58
N LEU A 116 -7.09 5.18 0.61
CA LEU A 116 -8.00 4.72 1.65
C LEU A 116 -8.46 5.93 2.46
N ASN A 117 -9.78 6.10 2.55
CA ASN A 117 -10.40 7.10 3.41
C ASN A 117 -11.11 6.39 4.58
N PRO A 118 -10.37 5.96 5.61
CA PRO A 118 -10.99 5.35 6.77
C PRO A 118 -11.95 6.38 7.39
N PRO A 119 -13.14 5.94 7.87
CA PRO A 119 -14.03 6.85 8.59
C PRO A 119 -13.23 7.47 9.74
N SER A 120 -13.32 8.80 9.87
CA SER A 120 -12.76 9.50 11.02
C SER A 120 -13.26 8.77 12.26
N ARG A 121 -12.34 8.20 13.05
CA ARG A 121 -12.69 7.36 14.20
C ARG A 121 -13.71 8.16 15.01
N ALA A 122 -14.98 7.73 14.98
CA ALA A 122 -16.03 8.42 15.71
C ALA A 122 -15.55 8.46 17.15
N GLN A 123 -15.24 9.66 17.65
CA GLN A 123 -14.99 9.85 19.07
C GLN A 123 -16.21 9.25 19.74
N GLU A 124 -16.02 8.17 20.51
CA GLU A 124 -17.13 7.62 21.26
C GLU A 124 -17.74 8.77 22.06
N PRO A 125 -19.06 9.02 21.92
CA PRO A 125 -19.75 10.04 22.71
C PRO A 125 -19.80 9.56 24.16
N GLY A 126 -18.69 9.71 24.88
CA GLY A 126 -18.51 9.10 26.20
C GLY A 126 -17.19 9.38 26.92
N ALA A 127 -16.13 9.85 26.25
CA ALA A 127 -14.93 10.31 26.96
C ALA A 127 -15.17 11.69 27.59
N SER A 128 -15.93 11.70 28.69
CA SER A 128 -16.18 12.85 29.52
C SER A 128 -14.87 13.50 29.96
N VAL A 129 -14.75 14.78 29.60
CA VAL A 129 -13.99 15.83 30.27
C VAL A 129 -13.55 15.43 31.69
N SER A 130 -12.29 15.06 31.86
CA SER A 130 -11.67 15.07 33.19
C SER A 130 -11.33 16.51 33.55
N VAL A 131 -12.16 17.03 34.44
CA VAL A 131 -12.11 18.32 35.13
C VAL A 131 -10.68 18.82 35.40
N ASN A 132 -10.42 20.06 34.98
CA ASN A 132 -9.33 20.89 35.49
C ASN A 132 -9.46 21.04 37.01
N CYS A 133 -8.69 20.28 37.79
CA CYS A 133 -8.48 20.57 39.20
C CYS A 133 -7.17 21.36 39.35
N SER A 134 -7.24 22.67 39.13
CA SER A 134 -6.26 23.60 39.69
C SER A 134 -6.55 23.75 41.19
N PRO A 135 -5.63 23.42 42.11
CA PRO A 135 -5.80 23.81 43.50
C PRO A 135 -5.40 25.28 43.62
N ARG A 136 -6.39 26.18 43.60
CA ARG A 136 -6.28 27.46 44.30
C ARG A 136 -6.77 27.22 45.74
N SER A 137 -5.89 26.74 46.61
CA SER A 137 -6.15 26.76 48.05
C SER A 137 -5.40 27.94 48.68
N SER A 138 -6.11 29.05 48.85
CA SER A 138 -5.85 29.93 49.99
C SER A 138 -6.58 29.35 51.20
N GLY A 139 -5.84 28.66 52.07
CA GLY A 139 -6.10 28.54 53.51
C GLY A 139 -7.29 27.70 53.99
N GLY A 140 -7.00 26.50 54.51
CA GLY A 140 -7.63 25.92 55.70
C GLY A 140 -8.96 25.17 55.54
N SER A 141 -9.02 23.95 56.11
CA SER A 141 -10.19 23.08 56.36
C SER A 141 -10.97 22.54 55.14
N ASN A 142 -10.78 21.26 54.80
CA ASN A 142 -11.75 20.17 55.02
C ASN A 142 -11.31 18.87 54.32
N GLU A 143 -11.71 17.76 54.95
CA GLU A 143 -11.41 16.37 54.65
C GLU A 143 -11.89 15.89 53.26
N LEU A 144 -11.29 14.81 52.73
CA LEU A 144 -11.92 13.48 52.54
C LEU A 144 -11.09 12.56 51.57
N PRO A 145 -11.39 11.24 51.51
CA PRO A 145 -10.43 10.16 51.27
C PRO A 145 -10.47 9.52 49.86
N ALA A 146 -9.55 8.56 49.69
CA ALA A 146 -9.65 7.24 49.02
C ALA A 146 -10.48 7.04 47.74
N SER A 147 -9.75 6.54 46.73
CA SER A 147 -10.07 5.45 45.79
C SER A 147 -11.32 5.52 44.91
N CYS A 148 -11.13 5.39 43.60
CA CYS A 148 -11.86 4.37 42.82
C CYS A 148 -11.14 4.05 41.49
N PHE A 149 -11.35 2.81 41.05
CA PHE A 149 -10.65 2.02 40.04
C PHE A 149 -11.38 2.02 38.67
N SER A 150 -10.66 1.58 37.62
CA SER A 150 -11.12 0.95 36.36
C SER A 150 -11.93 1.81 35.38
N VAL A 151 -11.93 1.64 34.05
CA VAL A 151 -11.67 0.54 33.10
C VAL A 151 -10.90 1.11 31.90
#